data_AF-A0A9J6ZU76-F1
#
_entry.id   AF-A0A9J6ZU76-F1
#
_cell.length_a   1.000
_cell.length_b   1.000
_cell.length_c   1.000
_cell.angle_alpha   90.00
_cell.angle_beta   90.00
_cell.angle_gamma   90.00
#
_symmetry.space_group_name_H-M   'P 1'
#
loop_
_entity.id
_entity.type
_entity.pdbx_description
1 polymer ?
#
loop_
_entity_poly.entity_id
_entity_poly.type
_entity_poly.pdbx_seq_one_letter_code
_entity_poly.pdbx_strand_id
1 'polypeptide(L)'
;MDTFLELLKLGIVGLIAGLFSAYIATREHRNKKWWELRVVAYQSVIEALLDLTHYYNRKYKAEMENRELSKEYEAELDKFWDESYHKIRKASDSGVFLFSNEVNQALKEFVDLKNIDHHTYFEYLDSNLSVAEKCLKTVVSSANKDLRVKDTWL
;
A
#
# COMPACT_ATOMS: atom_id res chain seq x y z
N MET A 1 14.78 -52.56 -33.34
CA MET A 1 14.13 -51.26 -33.60
C MET A 1 13.25 -50.83 -32.44
N ASP A 2 12.60 -51.76 -31.74
CA ASP A 2 11.67 -51.44 -30.62
C ASP A 2 12.35 -50.76 -29.42
N THR A 3 13.55 -51.19 -29.04
CA THR A 3 14.30 -50.59 -27.92
C THR A 3 14.67 -49.12 -28.16
N PHE A 4 14.96 -48.75 -29.41
CA PHE A 4 15.24 -47.37 -29.79
C PHE A 4 13.99 -46.48 -29.71
N LEU A 5 12.83 -47.00 -30.14
CA LEU A 5 11.55 -46.31 -30.02
C LEU A 5 11.11 -46.12 -28.57
N GLU A 6 11.38 -47.07 -27.68
CA GLU A 6 11.11 -46.94 -26.24
C GLU A 6 12.01 -45.90 -25.57
N LEU A 7 13.31 -45.89 -25.88
CA LEU A 7 14.24 -44.87 -25.38
C LEU A 7 13.86 -43.47 -25.87
N LEU A 8 13.44 -43.34 -27.13
CA LEU A 8 12.95 -42.07 -27.69
C LEU A 8 11.70 -41.57 -26.93
N LYS A 9 10.73 -42.47 -26.65
CA LYS A 9 9.52 -42.13 -25.89
C LYS A 9 9.87 -41.65 -24.48
N LEU A 10 10.77 -42.33 -23.77
CA LEU A 10 11.20 -41.93 -22.44
C LEU A 10 11.92 -40.57 -22.45
N GLY A 11 12.78 -40.33 -23.44
CA GLY A 11 13.45 -39.05 -23.64
C GLY A 11 12.47 -37.90 -23.88
N ILE A 12 11.46 -38.12 -24.73
CA ILE A 12 10.41 -37.12 -25.01
C ILE A 12 9.59 -36.81 -23.75
N VAL A 13 9.20 -37.83 -22.98
CA VAL A 13 8.45 -37.63 -21.72
C VAL A 13 9.27 -36.84 -20.72
N GLY A 14 10.56 -37.17 -20.54
CA GLY A 14 11.46 -36.42 -19.67
C GLY A 14 11.63 -34.96 -20.08
N LEU A 15 11.71 -34.70 -21.39
CA LEU A 15 11.85 -33.36 -21.94
C LEU A 15 10.57 -32.53 -21.73
N ILE A 16 9.39 -33.11 -22.00
CA ILE A 16 8.09 -32.46 -21.75
C ILE A 16 7.92 -32.17 -20.26
N ALA A 17 8.23 -33.13 -19.38
CA ALA A 17 8.13 -32.95 -17.93
C ALA A 17 9.07 -31.85 -17.43
N GLY A 18 10.31 -31.81 -17.92
CA GLY A 18 11.29 -30.76 -17.59
C GLY A 18 10.84 -29.37 -18.02
N LEU A 19 10.34 -29.22 -19.26
CA LEU A 19 9.81 -27.95 -19.76
C LEU A 19 8.56 -27.50 -18.98
N PHE A 20 7.67 -28.43 -18.66
CA PHE A 20 6.47 -28.13 -17.88
C PHE A 20 6.80 -27.68 -16.46
N SER A 21 7.74 -28.36 -15.80
CA SER A 21 8.24 -27.98 -14.48
C SER A 21 8.89 -26.59 -14.50
N ALA A 22 9.77 -26.32 -15.48
CA ALA A 22 10.42 -25.02 -15.64
C ALA A 22 9.40 -23.88 -15.90
N TYR A 23 8.37 -24.16 -16.71
CA TYR A 23 7.31 -23.21 -16.98
C TYR A 23 6.50 -22.86 -15.73
N ILE A 24 6.11 -23.86 -14.93
CA ILE A 24 5.40 -23.65 -13.66
C ILE A 24 6.29 -22.86 -12.69
N ALA A 25 7.54 -23.26 -12.52
CA ALA A 25 8.48 -22.60 -11.62
C ALA A 25 8.67 -21.12 -11.97
N THR A 26 8.79 -20.80 -13.26
CA THR A 26 8.94 -19.41 -13.72
C THR A 26 7.68 -18.59 -13.45
N ARG A 27 6.49 -19.17 -13.68
CA ARG A 27 5.22 -18.49 -13.40
C ARG A 27 5.03 -18.24 -11.91
N GLU A 28 5.32 -19.23 -11.09
CA GLU A 28 5.24 -19.12 -9.64
C GLU A 28 6.21 -18.05 -9.09
N HIS A 29 7.45 -18.03 -9.58
CA HIS A 29 8.43 -17.03 -9.19
C HIS A 29 7.97 -15.61 -9.53
N ARG A 30 7.43 -15.39 -10.74
CA ARG A 30 6.86 -14.09 -11.12
C ARG A 30 5.70 -13.71 -10.21
N ASN A 31 4.77 -14.63 -9.95
CA ASN A 31 3.63 -14.36 -9.08
C ASN A 31 4.06 -14.01 -7.65
N LYS A 32 5.05 -14.73 -7.09
CA LYS A 32 5.64 -14.43 -5.77
C LYS A 32 6.27 -13.05 -5.74
N LYS A 33 7.09 -12.70 -6.74
CA LYS A 33 7.73 -11.38 -6.84
C LYS A 33 6.70 -10.25 -6.96
N TRP A 34 5.66 -10.46 -7.76
CA TRP A 34 4.55 -9.52 -7.87
C TRP A 34 3.77 -9.35 -6.56
N TRP A 35 3.53 -10.44 -5.85
CA TRP A 35 2.87 -10.40 -4.55
C TRP A 35 3.73 -9.67 -3.51
N GLU A 36 5.04 -9.96 -3.43
CA GLU A 36 6.00 -9.26 -2.57
C GLU A 36 6.00 -7.74 -2.83
N LEU A 37 6.03 -7.32 -4.10
CA LEU A 37 5.98 -5.90 -4.47
C LEU A 37 4.70 -5.22 -4.01
N ARG A 38 3.55 -5.90 -4.13
CA ARG A 38 2.27 -5.37 -3.63
C ARG A 38 2.26 -5.24 -2.12
N VAL A 39 2.73 -6.24 -1.38
CA VAL A 39 2.80 -6.19 0.09
C VAL A 39 3.63 -4.99 0.54
N VAL A 40 4.84 -4.82 -0.04
CA VAL A 40 5.74 -3.72 0.31
C VAL A 40 5.10 -2.36 -0.02
N ALA A 41 4.42 -2.25 -1.16
CA ALA A 41 3.73 -1.02 -1.54
C ALA A 41 2.59 -0.68 -0.57
N TYR A 42 1.74 -1.66 -0.23
CA TYR A 42 0.65 -1.50 0.72
C TYR A 42 1.17 -1.13 2.12
N GLN A 43 2.19 -1.83 2.61
CA GLN A 43 2.81 -1.56 3.90
C GLN A 43 3.35 -0.12 3.96
N SER A 44 4.09 0.31 2.94
CA SER A 44 4.65 1.66 2.89
C SER A 44 3.58 2.76 2.88
N VAL A 45 2.42 2.52 2.26
CA VAL A 45 1.31 3.48 2.23
C VAL A 45 0.56 3.49 3.57
N ILE A 46 0.34 2.33 4.17
CA ILE A 46 -0.30 2.20 5.48
C ILE A 46 0.53 2.90 6.55
N GLU A 47 1.84 2.67 6.59
CA GLU A 47 2.76 3.34 7.53
C GLU A 47 2.70 4.87 7.35
N ALA A 48 2.79 5.36 6.10
CA ALA A 48 2.71 6.79 5.83
C ALA A 48 1.36 7.41 6.26
N LEU A 49 0.23 6.72 6.02
CA LEU A 49 -1.09 7.17 6.44
C LEU A 49 -1.24 7.16 7.97
N LEU A 50 -0.67 6.18 8.66
CA LEU A 50 -0.66 6.14 10.12
C LEU A 50 0.14 7.30 10.70
N ASP A 51 1.31 7.60 10.15
CA ASP A 51 2.14 8.73 10.59
C ASP A 51 1.42 10.07 10.39
N LEU A 52 0.73 10.25 9.25
CA LEU A 52 -0.08 11.46 9.01
C LEU A 52 -1.30 11.54 9.91
N THR A 53 -1.98 10.42 10.15
CA THR A 53 -3.10 10.37 11.10
C THR A 53 -2.61 10.75 12.49
N HIS A 54 -1.42 10.29 12.89
CA HIS A 54 -0.81 10.66 14.15
C HIS A 54 -0.52 12.16 14.22
N TYR A 55 0.09 12.71 13.17
CA TYR A 55 0.36 14.14 13.03
C TYR A 55 -0.91 14.99 13.22
N TYR A 56 -1.96 14.71 12.45
CA TYR A 56 -3.20 15.49 12.50
C TYR A 56 -3.90 15.35 13.85
N ASN A 57 -3.96 14.14 14.42
CA ASN A 57 -4.57 13.90 15.73
C ASN A 57 -3.83 14.64 16.85
N ARG A 58 -2.49 14.70 16.81
CA ARG A 58 -1.69 15.44 17.80
C ARG A 58 -1.93 16.93 17.72
N LYS A 59 -1.89 17.52 16.51
CA LYS A 59 -2.16 18.96 16.33
C LYS A 59 -3.62 19.30 16.67
N TYR A 60 -4.57 18.45 16.30
CA TYR A 60 -5.98 18.61 16.62
C TYR A 60 -6.23 18.62 18.14
N LYS A 61 -5.63 17.68 18.89
CA LYS A 61 -5.73 17.65 20.36
C LYS A 61 -5.08 18.87 21.02
N ALA A 62 -3.92 19.30 20.53
CA ALA A 62 -3.25 20.48 21.05
C ALA A 62 -4.12 21.75 20.88
N GLU A 63 -4.75 21.89 19.71
CA GLU A 63 -5.68 22.98 19.42
C GLU A 63 -6.93 22.91 20.30
N MET A 64 -7.53 21.73 20.47
CA MET A 64 -8.69 21.52 21.34
C MET A 64 -8.40 21.86 22.81
N GLU A 65 -7.21 21.48 23.30
CA GLU A 65 -6.80 21.73 24.69
C GLU A 65 -6.21 23.13 24.90
N ASN A 66 -6.11 23.95 23.85
CA ASN A 66 -5.38 25.23 23.85
C ASN A 66 -3.98 25.10 24.47
N ARG A 67 -3.27 24.01 24.16
CA ARG A 67 -1.91 23.77 24.62
C ARG A 67 -0.94 24.02 23.50
N GLU A 68 0.08 24.85 23.76
CA GLU A 68 1.21 24.99 22.86
C GLU A 68 2.09 23.74 22.93
N LEU A 69 2.37 23.15 21.77
CA LEU A 69 3.37 22.10 21.65
C LEU A 69 4.76 22.72 21.78
N SER A 70 5.73 21.99 22.33
CA SER A 70 7.12 22.47 22.32
C SER A 70 7.61 22.56 20.88
N LYS A 71 8.45 23.56 20.60
CA LYS A 71 8.98 23.80 19.24
C LYS A 71 9.79 22.61 18.72
N GLU A 72 10.47 21.91 19.61
CA GLU A 72 11.23 20.70 19.29
C GLU A 72 10.29 19.56 18.84
N TYR A 73 9.14 19.41 19.49
CA TYR A 73 8.18 18.36 19.18
C TYR A 73 7.38 18.70 17.92
N GLU A 74 7.05 19.97 17.70
CA GLU A 74 6.43 20.42 16.45
C GLU A 74 7.34 20.18 15.23
N ALA A 75 8.64 20.48 15.36
CA ALA A 75 9.61 20.19 14.32
C ALA A 75 9.78 18.69 14.03
N GLU A 76 9.59 17.83 15.04
CA GLU A 76 9.56 16.38 14.85
C GLU A 76 8.29 15.93 14.12
N LEU A 77 7.13 16.47 14.49
CA LEU A 77 5.85 16.23 13.83
C LEU A 77 5.87 16.64 12.35
N ASP A 78 6.44 17.80 12.04
CA ASP A 78 6.53 18.31 10.67
C ASP A 78 7.39 17.41 9.77
N LYS A 79 8.42 16.75 10.32
CA LYS A 79 9.20 15.74 9.57
C LYS A 79 8.35 14.54 9.17
N PHE A 80 7.53 14.03 10.09
CA PHE A 80 6.61 12.94 9.77
C PHE A 80 5.64 13.35 8.65
N TRP A 81 5.18 14.61 8.68
CA TRP A 81 4.32 15.13 7.62
C TRP A 81 5.03 15.16 6.26
N ASP A 82 6.22 15.76 6.18
CA ASP A 82 6.98 15.87 4.93
C ASP A 82 7.33 14.49 4.33
N GLU A 83 7.82 13.57 5.17
CA GLU A 83 8.21 12.23 4.73
C GLU A 83 7.02 11.41 4.26
N SER A 84 5.93 11.39 5.04
CA SER A 84 4.78 10.54 4.77
C SER A 84 3.89 11.09 3.67
N TYR A 85 3.75 12.42 3.58
CA TYR A 85 3.02 13.04 2.48
C TYR A 85 3.68 12.76 1.12
N HIS A 86 5.01 12.82 1.03
CA HIS A 86 5.73 12.49 -0.19
C HIS A 86 5.51 11.03 -0.60
N LYS A 87 5.52 10.09 0.35
CA LYS A 87 5.24 8.66 0.09
C LYS A 87 3.83 8.46 -0.47
N ILE A 88 2.83 9.12 0.12
CA ILE A 88 1.43 9.02 -0.32
C ILE A 88 1.22 9.61 -1.70
N ARG A 89 1.81 10.77 -1.98
CA ARG A 89 1.75 11.39 -3.31
C ARG A 89 2.36 10.47 -4.37
N LYS A 90 3.56 9.95 -4.11
CA LYS A 90 4.21 8.98 -4.99
C LYS A 90 3.36 7.73 -5.21
N ALA A 91 2.69 7.24 -4.17
CA ALA A 91 1.79 6.10 -4.28
C ALA A 91 0.54 6.41 -5.12
N SER A 92 -0.05 7.60 -4.95
CA SER A 92 -1.17 8.08 -5.78
C SER A 92 -0.76 8.20 -7.25
N ASP A 93 0.42 8.77 -7.52
CA ASP A 93 0.97 8.92 -8.88
C ASP A 93 1.33 7.56 -9.53
N SER A 94 1.65 6.54 -8.72
CA SER A 94 1.91 5.18 -9.21
C SER A 94 0.67 4.48 -9.76
N GLY A 95 -0.52 4.97 -9.42
CA GLY A 95 -1.79 4.57 -10.01
C GLY A 95 -2.17 3.09 -9.82
N VAL A 96 -3.02 2.60 -10.73
CA VAL A 96 -3.65 1.25 -10.71
C VAL A 96 -2.65 0.11 -10.88
N PHE A 97 -1.37 0.41 -11.09
CA PHE A 97 -0.34 -0.60 -11.30
C PHE A 97 -0.08 -1.45 -10.04
N LEU A 98 0.04 -0.81 -8.87
CA LEU A 98 0.33 -1.49 -7.60
C LEU A 98 -0.90 -1.69 -6.72
N PHE A 99 -1.91 -0.83 -6.89
CA PHE A 99 -3.07 -0.76 -5.99
C PHE A 99 -4.38 -0.95 -6.75
N SER A 100 -5.43 -1.34 -6.04
CA SER A 100 -6.77 -1.41 -6.61
C SER A 100 -7.29 -0.01 -7.03
N ASN A 101 -8.35 0.03 -7.84
CA ASN A 101 -8.95 1.29 -8.27
C ASN A 101 -9.48 2.10 -7.08
N GLU A 102 -10.06 1.41 -6.09
CA GLU A 102 -10.63 2.00 -4.88
C GLU A 102 -9.55 2.69 -4.04
N VAL A 103 -8.37 2.06 -3.92
CA VAL A 103 -7.23 2.63 -3.21
C VAL A 103 -6.71 3.87 -3.91
N ASN A 104 -6.53 3.81 -5.23
CA ASN A 104 -6.07 4.96 -5.99
C ASN A 104 -7.03 6.15 -5.91
N GLN A 105 -8.33 5.88 -5.94
CA GLN A 105 -9.33 6.91 -5.74
C GLN A 105 -9.21 7.53 -4.34
N ALA A 106 -9.11 6.71 -3.28
CA ALA A 106 -8.97 7.22 -1.92
C ALA A 106 -7.67 8.01 -1.70
N LEU A 107 -6.55 7.57 -2.30
CA LEU A 107 -5.27 8.29 -2.26
C LEU A 107 -5.37 9.63 -3.00
N LYS A 108 -6.04 9.65 -4.16
CA LYS A 108 -6.24 10.87 -4.93
C LYS A 108 -7.16 11.87 -4.21
N GLU A 109 -8.26 11.39 -3.63
CA GLU A 109 -9.15 12.20 -2.77
C GLU A 109 -8.35 12.87 -1.64
N PHE A 110 -7.44 12.14 -1.00
CA PHE A 110 -6.57 12.69 0.04
C PHE A 110 -5.59 13.76 -0.48
N VAL A 111 -4.96 13.53 -1.63
CA VAL A 111 -4.01 14.49 -2.23
C VAL A 111 -4.73 15.76 -2.70
N ASP A 112 -5.91 15.61 -3.30
CA ASP A 112 -6.71 16.71 -3.82
C ASP A 112 -7.29 17.59 -2.70
N LEU A 113 -7.48 17.03 -1.50
CA LEU A 113 -8.00 17.75 -0.33
C LEU A 113 -7.13 18.97 0.07
N LYS A 114 -5.84 18.93 -0.23
CA LYS A 114 -4.91 20.05 0.02
C LYS A 114 -5.31 21.33 -0.71
N ASN A 115 -6.08 21.22 -1.80
CA ASN A 115 -6.52 22.36 -2.60
C ASN A 115 -7.87 22.93 -2.13
N ILE A 116 -8.45 22.40 -1.06
CA ILE A 116 -9.71 22.92 -0.49
C ILE A 116 -9.37 24.04 0.50
N ASP A 117 -9.96 25.21 0.27
CA ASP A 117 -9.85 26.33 1.20
C ASP A 117 -10.66 26.04 2.48
N HIS A 118 -9.97 25.98 3.61
CA HIS A 118 -10.60 25.86 4.93
C HIS A 118 -10.69 27.24 5.58
N HIS A 119 -11.83 27.54 6.21
CA HIS A 119 -12.06 28.84 6.82
C HIS A 119 -11.36 28.96 8.18
N THR A 120 -11.19 27.83 8.87
CA THR A 120 -10.53 27.76 10.18
C THR A 120 -9.44 26.68 10.20
N TYR A 121 -8.36 26.91 10.95
CA TYR A 121 -7.30 25.91 11.15
C TYR A 121 -7.82 24.61 11.78
N PHE A 122 -8.79 24.72 12.69
CA PHE A 122 -9.49 23.58 13.27
C PHE A 122 -10.22 22.72 12.21
N GLU A 123 -10.95 23.36 11.29
CA GLU A 123 -11.63 22.66 10.18
C GLU A 123 -10.64 21.99 9.24
N TYR A 124 -9.48 22.62 9.00
CA TYR A 124 -8.39 22.02 8.25
C TYR A 124 -7.91 20.72 8.93
N LEU A 125 -7.63 20.75 10.23
CA LEU A 125 -7.15 19.57 10.96
C LEU A 125 -8.19 18.45 11.02
N ASP A 126 -9.45 18.78 11.31
CA ASP A 126 -10.54 17.80 11.40
C ASP A 126 -10.82 17.14 10.04
N SER A 127 -10.92 17.95 8.98
CA SER A 127 -11.18 17.44 7.63
C SER A 127 -10.04 16.55 7.13
N ASN A 128 -8.79 16.97 7.31
CA ASN A 128 -7.64 16.16 6.90
C ASN A 128 -7.51 14.88 7.72
N LEU A 129 -7.79 14.92 9.03
CA LEU A 129 -7.79 13.74 9.88
C LEU A 129 -8.87 12.74 9.42
N SER A 130 -10.10 13.20 9.22
CA SER A 130 -11.22 12.35 8.79
C SER A 130 -10.94 11.68 7.45
N VAL A 131 -10.38 12.41 6.49
CA VAL A 131 -10.04 11.88 5.17
C VAL A 131 -8.86 10.92 5.24
N ALA A 132 -7.84 11.21 6.05
CA ALA A 132 -6.71 10.31 6.28
C ALA A 132 -7.18 8.97 6.88
N GLU A 133 -8.05 9.01 7.90
CA GLU A 133 -8.62 7.82 8.53
C GLU A 133 -9.49 7.00 7.56
N LYS A 134 -10.34 7.68 6.78
CA LYS A 134 -11.15 7.04 5.73
C LYS A 134 -10.27 6.38 4.67
N CYS A 135 -9.21 7.06 4.25
CA CYS A 135 -8.24 6.55 3.28
C CYS A 135 -7.52 5.32 3.83
N LEU A 136 -6.99 5.40 5.06
CA LEU A 136 -6.35 4.29 5.75
C LEU A 136 -7.26 3.06 5.84
N LYS A 137 -8.52 3.23 6.27
CA LYS A 137 -9.49 2.14 6.34
C LYS A 137 -9.74 1.49 4.97
N THR A 138 -9.81 2.30 3.92
CA THR A 138 -10.00 1.83 2.54
C THR A 138 -8.78 1.05 2.05
N VAL A 139 -7.58 1.56 2.32
CA VAL A 139 -6.31 0.90 1.99
C VAL A 139 -6.20 -0.44 2.71
N VAL A 140 -6.46 -0.50 4.02
CA VAL A 140 -6.40 -1.74 4.80
C VAL A 140 -7.44 -2.76 4.31
N SER A 141 -8.68 -2.33 4.06
CA SER A 141 -9.72 -3.23 3.54
C SER A 141 -9.35 -3.80 2.16
N SER A 142 -8.77 -2.97 1.29
CA SER A 142 -8.35 -3.38 -0.05
C SER A 142 -7.11 -4.26 -0.01
N ALA A 143 -6.16 -3.99 0.91
CA ALA A 143 -4.99 -4.82 1.15
C ALA A 143 -5.40 -6.26 1.53
N ASN A 144 -6.37 -6.42 2.44
CA ASN A 144 -6.87 -7.74 2.83
C ASN A 144 -7.47 -8.51 1.64
N LYS A 145 -8.23 -7.82 0.78
CA LYS A 145 -8.81 -8.40 -0.44
C LYS A 145 -7.76 -8.78 -1.48
N ASP A 146 -6.84 -7.86 -1.79
CA ASP A 146 -5.85 -7.99 -2.86
C ASP A 146 -4.75 -8.99 -2.52
N LEU A 147 -4.31 -9.00 -1.26
CA LEU A 147 -3.29 -9.93 -0.78
C LEU A 147 -3.86 -11.31 -0.47
N ARG A 148 -5.20 -11.46 -0.51
CA ARG A 148 -5.94 -12.68 -0.18
C ARG A 148 -5.48 -13.26 1.16
N VAL A 149 -5.19 -12.39 2.13
CA VAL A 149 -4.97 -12.81 3.51
C VAL A 149 -6.33 -13.32 3.97
N LYS A 150 -6.52 -14.64 3.94
CA LYS A 150 -7.76 -15.22 4.46
C LYS A 150 -7.83 -14.84 5.94
N ASP A 151 -8.96 -14.25 6.35
CA ASP A 151 -9.32 -13.98 7.75
C ASP A 151 -9.32 -15.25 8.65
N THR A 152 -8.99 -16.42 8.12
CA THR A 152 -8.95 -17.71 8.82
C THR A 152 -7.68 -17.95 9.65
N TRP A 153 -6.95 -16.89 10.02
CA TRP A 153 -5.75 -16.98 10.89
C TRP A 153 -5.83 -16.04 12.10
N LEU A 154 -7.05 -15.76 12.56
CA LEU A 154 -7.34 -15.24 13.90
C LEU A 154 -8.28 -16.22 14.61
#